data_AF-A0A0C2IQB7-F1
#
_entry.id   AF-A0A0C2IQB7-F1
#
_cell.length_a   1.000
_cell.length_b   1.000
_cell.length_c   1.000
_cell.angle_alpha   90.00
_cell.angle_beta   90.00
_cell.angle_gamma   90.00
#
_symmetry.space_group_name_H-M   'P 1'
#
loop_
_entity.id
_entity.type
_entity.pdbx_description
1 polymer ?
#
loop_
_entity_poly.entity_id
_entity_poly.type
_entity_poly.pdbx_seq_one_letter_code
_entity_poly.pdbx_strand_id
1 'polypeptide(L)'
;MNYDVSKNVIKNILIGEKDTRCCFCAIASLYFLNKFNSFNKEKCAQYIVSCLNFDGAFGAITNAESHAAQVYCCIGSLILLNKNHLINDESLGLWLCERQCESGGFNGRPEKLPDSCYSWWVLSSLRMINKYEWFDQKKLTSYILACQDTETGGFSDRPGDIVDPFHTLFSLCGLSLMNTYPDLILPVNPIVCMPEYILEEKYPELNLIFK
;
A
#
# COMPACT_ATOMS: atom_id res chain seq x y z
N MET A 1 25.14 -22.47 17.51
CA MET A 1 24.69 -22.57 16.11
C MET A 1 24.20 -21.20 15.68
N ASN A 2 25.01 -20.44 14.94
CA ASN A 2 24.60 -19.13 14.40
C ASN A 2 23.79 -19.37 13.13
N TYR A 3 22.47 -19.37 13.25
CA TYR A 3 21.57 -19.46 12.11
C TYR A 3 21.53 -18.09 11.43
N ASP A 4 22.25 -17.95 10.31
CA ASP A 4 22.33 -16.71 9.55
C ASP A 4 21.06 -16.55 8.70
N VAL A 5 20.03 -15.95 9.31
CA VAL A 5 18.73 -15.66 8.70
C VAL A 5 18.91 -14.84 7.40
N SER A 6 19.94 -14.00 7.32
CA SER A 6 20.18 -13.08 6.20
C SER A 6 20.41 -13.77 4.86
N LYS A 7 21.11 -14.92 4.87
CA LYS A 7 21.41 -15.69 3.66
C LYS A 7 20.22 -16.50 3.13
N ASN A 8 19.19 -16.72 3.95
CA ASN A 8 18.04 -17.56 3.62
C ASN A 8 16.70 -16.82 3.50
N VAL A 9 16.57 -15.56 3.92
CA VAL A 9 15.29 -14.82 3.76
C VAL A 9 14.88 -14.75 2.29
N ILE A 10 15.81 -14.45 1.36
CA ILE A 10 15.52 -14.49 -0.07
C ILE A 10 15.35 -15.94 -0.58
N LYS A 11 16.09 -16.89 -0.02
CA LYS A 11 16.01 -18.30 -0.45
C LYS A 11 14.63 -18.91 -0.13
N ASN A 12 13.98 -18.47 0.94
CA ASN A 12 12.62 -18.90 1.27
C ASN A 12 11.54 -18.23 0.41
N ILE A 13 11.74 -16.99 -0.08
CA ILE A 13 10.90 -16.41 -1.14
C ILE A 13 10.97 -17.27 -2.43
N LEU A 14 12.07 -18.00 -2.64
CA LEU A 14 12.25 -18.89 -3.79
C LEU A 14 11.71 -20.33 -3.58
N ILE A 15 11.40 -20.74 -2.35
CA ILE A 15 10.96 -22.10 -2.00
C ILE A 15 9.46 -22.16 -1.62
N GLY A 16 8.86 -21.02 -1.25
CA GLY A 16 7.42 -20.88 -0.97
C GLY A 16 6.61 -20.24 -2.10
N GLU A 17 5.37 -19.86 -1.79
CA GLU A 17 4.53 -19.06 -2.69
C GLU A 17 5.24 -17.75 -3.06
N LYS A 18 5.34 -17.48 -4.35
CA LYS A 18 5.93 -16.25 -4.87
C LYS A 18 4.83 -15.21 -4.96
N ASP A 19 4.96 -14.12 -4.20
CA ASP A 19 4.04 -13.00 -4.21
C ASP A 19 4.80 -11.71 -3.86
N THR A 20 4.51 -10.62 -4.57
CA THR A 20 5.12 -9.29 -4.32
C THR A 20 4.79 -8.73 -2.93
N ARG A 21 3.67 -9.15 -2.32
CA ARG A 21 3.34 -8.86 -0.91
C ARG A 21 4.37 -9.48 0.04
N CYS A 22 4.83 -10.69 -0.23
CA CYS A 22 5.88 -11.34 0.56
C CYS A 22 7.21 -10.59 0.44
N CYS A 23 7.51 -10.01 -0.73
CA CYS A 23 8.68 -9.15 -0.90
C CYS A 23 8.58 -7.90 -0.02
N PHE A 24 7.45 -7.20 -0.03
CA PHE A 24 7.24 -6.03 0.83
C PHE A 24 7.38 -6.37 2.31
N CYS A 25 6.71 -7.42 2.78
CA CYS A 25 6.81 -7.87 4.17
C CYS A 25 8.26 -8.17 4.56
N ALA A 26 9.03 -8.87 3.71
CA ALA A 26 10.43 -9.17 4.00
C ALA A 26 11.31 -7.92 4.03
N ILE A 27 11.16 -7.02 3.06
CA ILE A 27 11.93 -5.77 2.95
C ILE A 27 11.63 -4.86 4.15
N ALA A 28 10.36 -4.62 4.45
CA ALA A 28 9.94 -3.78 5.58
C ALA A 28 10.34 -4.40 6.92
N SER A 29 10.21 -5.72 7.10
CA SER A 29 10.66 -6.38 8.33
C SER A 29 12.17 -6.24 8.54
N LEU A 30 12.98 -6.46 7.50
CA LEU A 30 14.43 -6.30 7.59
C LEU A 30 14.84 -4.84 7.81
N TYR A 31 14.04 -3.90 7.30
CA TYR A 31 14.20 -2.47 7.57
C TYR A 31 14.05 -2.19 9.08
N PHE A 32 12.91 -2.56 9.66
CA PHE A 32 12.62 -2.32 11.08
C PHE A 32 13.53 -3.13 12.03
N LEU A 33 14.02 -4.30 11.62
CA LEU A 33 14.95 -5.10 12.42
C LEU A 33 16.41 -4.62 12.35
N ASN A 34 16.70 -3.49 11.68
CA ASN A 34 18.06 -3.00 11.44
C ASN A 34 18.95 -4.06 10.74
N LYS A 35 18.34 -4.84 9.84
CA LYS A 35 19.00 -5.85 9.00
C LYS A 35 18.89 -5.52 7.51
N PHE A 36 18.69 -4.25 7.17
CA PHE A 36 18.41 -3.84 5.79
C PHE A 36 19.55 -4.13 4.79
N ASN A 37 20.78 -4.28 5.26
CA ASN A 37 21.95 -4.62 4.42
C ASN A 37 22.20 -6.14 4.31
N SER A 38 21.30 -6.96 4.84
CA SER A 38 21.51 -8.40 4.96
C SER A 38 21.04 -9.19 3.72
N PHE A 39 20.63 -8.52 2.65
CA PHE A 39 20.04 -9.16 1.47
C PHE A 39 20.40 -8.43 0.18
N ASN A 40 20.19 -9.08 -0.97
CA ASN A 40 20.51 -8.49 -2.27
C ASN A 40 19.37 -7.58 -2.75
N LYS A 41 19.50 -6.29 -2.44
CA LYS A 41 18.54 -5.23 -2.80
C LYS A 41 18.29 -5.15 -4.30
N GLU A 42 19.34 -5.28 -5.13
CA GLU A 42 19.20 -5.22 -6.60
C GLU A 42 18.38 -6.39 -7.14
N LYS A 43 18.61 -7.61 -6.66
CA LYS A 43 17.80 -8.76 -7.08
C LYS A 43 16.35 -8.63 -6.66
N CYS A 44 16.07 -8.07 -5.48
CA CYS A 44 14.71 -7.77 -5.05
C CYS A 44 14.04 -6.75 -5.98
N ALA A 45 14.74 -5.63 -6.27
CA ALA A 45 14.23 -4.62 -7.20
C ALA A 45 13.99 -5.19 -8.60
N GLN A 46 14.91 -5.98 -9.13
CA GLN A 46 14.77 -6.67 -10.43
C GLN A 46 13.54 -7.58 -10.47
N TYR A 47 13.29 -8.36 -9.39
CA TYR A 47 12.11 -9.20 -9.31
C TYR A 47 10.81 -8.38 -9.28
N ILE A 48 10.77 -7.31 -8.47
CA ILE A 48 9.60 -6.42 -8.39
C ILE A 48 9.32 -5.79 -9.78
N VAL A 49 10.34 -5.28 -10.46
CA VAL A 49 10.21 -4.72 -11.82
C VAL A 49 9.77 -5.77 -12.83
N SER A 50 10.17 -7.04 -12.67
CA SER A 50 9.66 -8.12 -13.53
C SER A 50 8.17 -8.43 -13.35
N CYS A 51 7.51 -7.84 -12.34
CA CYS A 51 6.07 -7.94 -12.11
C CYS A 51 5.30 -6.70 -12.61
N LEU A 52 5.99 -5.72 -13.23
CA LEU A 52 5.38 -4.56 -13.88
C LEU A 52 4.72 -4.98 -15.20
N ASN A 53 3.49 -4.55 -15.41
CA ASN A 53 2.69 -4.86 -16.59
C ASN A 53 2.62 -3.68 -17.57
N PHE A 54 2.05 -3.95 -18.75
CA PHE A 54 1.90 -2.96 -19.83
C PHE A 54 1.03 -1.75 -19.44
N ASP A 55 0.17 -1.91 -18.45
CA ASP A 55 -0.75 -0.88 -17.94
C ASP A 55 -0.09 0.02 -16.88
N GLY A 56 1.22 -0.14 -16.64
CA GLY A 56 1.99 0.64 -15.69
C GLY A 56 1.86 0.16 -14.24
N ALA A 57 1.05 -0.87 -13.97
CA ALA A 57 0.78 -1.41 -12.64
C ALA A 57 1.44 -2.78 -12.40
N PHE A 58 1.31 -3.30 -11.18
CA PHE A 58 2.03 -4.49 -10.73
C PHE A 58 1.10 -5.66 -10.40
N GLY A 59 1.52 -6.86 -10.78
CA GLY A 59 0.90 -8.12 -10.40
C GLY A 59 1.56 -8.81 -9.20
N ALA A 60 1.00 -9.95 -8.80
CA ALA A 60 1.52 -10.76 -7.69
C ALA A 60 2.84 -11.47 -8.05
N ILE A 61 2.98 -11.83 -9.32
CA ILE A 61 4.16 -12.44 -9.94
C ILE A 61 4.30 -11.89 -11.36
N THR A 62 5.41 -12.20 -12.05
CA THR A 62 5.59 -11.90 -13.47
C THR A 62 4.40 -12.40 -14.30
N ASN A 63 3.86 -11.54 -15.16
CA ASN A 63 2.68 -11.77 -16.02
C ASN A 63 1.34 -11.96 -15.28
N ALA A 64 1.28 -11.79 -13.95
CA ALA A 64 0.00 -11.77 -13.24
C ALA A 64 -0.71 -10.42 -13.48
N GLU A 65 -2.04 -10.44 -13.49
CA GLU A 65 -2.88 -9.25 -13.62
C GLU A 65 -2.53 -8.18 -12.58
N SER A 66 -2.55 -6.92 -12.99
CA SER A 66 -2.34 -5.76 -12.13
C SER A 66 -3.43 -5.65 -11.06
N HIS A 67 -3.04 -5.35 -9.82
CA HIS A 67 -3.96 -5.22 -8.70
C HIS A 67 -3.46 -4.23 -7.65
N ALA A 68 -4.37 -3.44 -7.07
CA ALA A 68 -4.04 -2.31 -6.20
C ALA A 68 -3.21 -2.70 -4.96
N ALA A 69 -3.50 -3.84 -4.34
CA ALA A 69 -2.72 -4.31 -3.18
C ALA A 69 -1.27 -4.68 -3.56
N GLN A 70 -1.06 -5.22 -4.75
CA GLN A 70 0.25 -5.56 -5.30
C GLN A 70 1.00 -4.30 -5.70
N VAL A 71 0.32 -3.33 -6.31
CA VAL A 71 0.86 -1.99 -6.58
C VAL A 71 1.43 -1.37 -5.30
N TYR A 72 0.63 -1.30 -4.23
CA TYR A 72 1.07 -0.79 -2.93
C TYR A 72 2.36 -1.47 -2.44
N CYS A 73 2.39 -2.80 -2.46
CA CYS A 73 3.54 -3.56 -1.98
C CYS A 73 4.79 -3.33 -2.85
N CYS A 74 4.62 -3.30 -4.18
CA CYS A 74 5.71 -3.10 -5.13
C CYS A 74 6.33 -1.71 -5.00
N ILE A 75 5.52 -0.65 -5.01
CA ILE A 75 6.05 0.72 -4.92
C ILE A 75 6.62 1.01 -3.53
N GLY A 76 5.97 0.55 -2.45
CA GLY A 76 6.51 0.68 -1.10
C GLY A 76 7.85 -0.02 -0.96
N SER A 77 8.00 -1.20 -1.57
CA SER A 77 9.29 -1.92 -1.63
C SER A 77 10.34 -1.13 -2.41
N LEU A 78 10.00 -0.62 -3.60
CA LEU A 78 10.94 0.14 -4.43
C LEU A 78 11.39 1.44 -3.74
N ILE A 79 10.49 2.13 -3.03
CA ILE A 79 10.82 3.32 -2.25
C ILE A 79 11.77 2.97 -1.11
N LEU A 80 11.49 1.94 -0.31
CA LEU A 80 12.39 1.48 0.77
C LEU A 80 13.78 1.10 0.23
N LEU A 81 13.85 0.53 -0.97
CA LEU A 81 15.10 0.17 -1.63
C LEU A 81 15.83 1.35 -2.29
N ASN A 82 15.27 2.56 -2.25
CA ASN A 82 15.74 3.76 -2.96
C ASN A 82 15.82 3.54 -4.49
N LYS A 83 14.76 2.95 -5.05
CA LYS A 83 14.60 2.56 -6.47
C LYS A 83 13.30 3.10 -7.08
N ASN A 84 12.74 4.16 -6.53
CA ASN A 84 11.52 4.80 -7.03
C ASN A 84 11.63 5.29 -8.48
N HIS A 85 12.84 5.63 -8.95
CA HIS A 85 13.09 5.99 -10.36
C HIS A 85 12.75 4.89 -11.40
N LEU A 86 12.47 3.66 -10.95
CA LEU A 86 12.03 2.55 -11.80
C LEU A 86 10.52 2.56 -12.03
N ILE A 87 9.78 3.44 -11.37
CA ILE A 87 8.33 3.59 -11.51
C ILE A 87 8.04 4.67 -12.55
N ASN A 88 7.09 4.42 -13.43
CA ASN A 88 6.52 5.46 -14.29
C ASN A 88 5.26 6.02 -13.61
N ASP A 89 5.45 7.09 -12.84
CA ASP A 89 4.42 7.72 -12.01
C ASP A 89 3.20 8.17 -12.81
N GLU A 90 3.37 8.58 -14.06
CA GLU A 90 2.26 9.02 -14.91
C GLU A 90 1.36 7.84 -15.30
N SER A 91 1.95 6.78 -15.84
CA SER A 91 1.20 5.59 -16.26
C SER A 91 0.52 4.89 -15.08
N LEU A 92 1.22 4.79 -13.95
CA LEU A 92 0.67 4.19 -12.74
C LEU A 92 -0.42 5.08 -12.12
N GLY A 93 -0.22 6.40 -12.12
CA GLY A 93 -1.22 7.36 -11.67
C GLY A 93 -2.54 7.24 -12.45
N LEU A 94 -2.47 7.12 -13.77
CA LEU A 94 -3.64 6.89 -14.61
C LEU A 94 -4.35 5.58 -14.26
N TRP A 95 -3.60 4.49 -14.05
CA TRP A 95 -4.20 3.21 -13.66
C TRP A 95 -4.89 3.28 -12.28
N LEU A 96 -4.29 4.00 -11.33
CA LEU A 96 -4.80 4.16 -9.97
C LEU A 96 -6.03 5.07 -9.89
N CYS A 97 -6.05 6.20 -10.60
CA CYS A 97 -7.20 7.11 -10.56
C CYS A 97 -8.46 6.47 -11.15
N GLU A 98 -8.30 5.64 -12.18
CA GLU A 98 -9.37 4.83 -12.80
C GLU A 98 -9.87 3.67 -11.92
N ARG A 99 -9.43 3.60 -10.65
CA ARG A 99 -10.04 2.73 -9.64
C ARG A 99 -11.25 3.37 -8.99
N GLN A 100 -11.41 4.70 -9.06
CA GLN A 100 -12.51 5.36 -8.39
C GLN A 100 -13.81 5.09 -9.14
N CYS A 101 -14.71 4.36 -8.51
CA CYS A 101 -16.01 4.02 -9.08
C CYS A 101 -16.98 5.20 -8.95
N GLU A 102 -18.12 5.15 -9.65
CA GLU A 102 -19.16 6.19 -9.58
C GLU A 102 -19.67 6.44 -8.15
N SER A 103 -19.70 5.39 -7.32
CA SER A 103 -20.07 5.46 -5.90
C SER A 103 -19.08 6.27 -5.04
N GLY A 104 -17.88 6.54 -5.55
CA GLY A 104 -16.79 7.23 -4.85
C GLY A 104 -15.72 6.31 -4.27
N GLY A 105 -16.04 5.05 -4.02
CA GLY A 105 -15.10 4.04 -3.52
C GLY A 105 -14.13 3.55 -4.59
N PHE A 106 -12.97 3.07 -4.17
CA PHE A 106 -12.00 2.45 -5.08
C PHE A 106 -12.23 0.94 -5.22
N ASN A 107 -11.99 0.39 -6.41
CA ASN A 107 -11.86 -1.06 -6.61
C ASN A 107 -10.38 -1.48 -6.70
N GLY A 108 -10.12 -2.79 -6.65
CA GLY A 108 -8.76 -3.33 -6.71
C GLY A 108 -8.18 -3.47 -8.11
N ARG A 109 -9.05 -3.51 -9.13
CA ARG A 109 -8.76 -3.74 -10.55
C ARG A 109 -10.03 -3.49 -11.39
N PRO A 110 -9.94 -3.34 -12.72
CA PRO A 110 -11.09 -3.00 -13.55
C PRO A 110 -12.23 -4.01 -13.40
N GLU A 111 -13.47 -3.56 -13.60
CA GLU A 111 -14.68 -4.39 -13.56
C GLU A 111 -14.95 -5.09 -12.20
N LYS A 112 -14.33 -4.63 -11.11
CA LYS A 112 -14.64 -5.08 -9.75
C LYS A 112 -15.39 -4.02 -8.96
N LEU A 113 -16.17 -4.51 -8.00
CA LEU A 113 -16.87 -3.66 -7.05
C LEU A 113 -15.87 -2.88 -6.19
N PRO A 114 -16.23 -1.67 -5.76
CA PRO A 114 -15.45 -0.95 -4.78
C PRO A 114 -15.47 -1.65 -3.43
N ASP A 115 -14.42 -1.43 -2.66
CA ASP A 115 -14.22 -1.97 -1.31
C ASP A 115 -13.41 -0.95 -0.49
N SER A 116 -13.82 -0.73 0.76
CA SER A 116 -13.23 0.27 1.66
C SER A 116 -11.74 0.07 1.89
N CYS A 117 -11.20 -1.15 1.79
CA CYS A 117 -9.77 -1.38 1.93
C CYS A 117 -8.94 -0.77 0.78
N TYR A 118 -9.52 -0.62 -0.42
CA TYR A 118 -8.83 0.04 -1.54
C TYR A 118 -8.75 1.55 -1.35
N SER A 119 -9.55 2.14 -0.46
CA SER A 119 -9.33 3.52 0.03
C SER A 119 -7.96 3.70 0.64
N TRP A 120 -7.39 2.64 1.23
CA TRP A 120 -5.99 2.65 1.66
C TRP A 120 -5.06 2.30 0.50
N TRP A 121 -5.21 1.12 -0.12
CA TRP A 121 -4.23 0.61 -1.08
C TRP A 121 -4.02 1.54 -2.28
N VAL A 122 -5.08 2.12 -2.83
CA VAL A 122 -5.01 3.03 -3.97
C VAL A 122 -4.51 4.41 -3.54
N LEU A 123 -5.09 4.99 -2.48
CA LEU A 123 -4.76 6.35 -2.07
C LEU A 123 -3.33 6.47 -1.52
N SER A 124 -2.88 5.51 -0.71
CA SER A 124 -1.49 5.45 -0.27
C SER A 124 -0.53 5.32 -1.46
N SER A 125 -0.94 4.59 -2.50
CA SER A 125 -0.16 4.47 -3.74
C SER A 125 -0.09 5.77 -4.51
N LEU A 126 -1.21 6.47 -4.71
CA LEU A 126 -1.25 7.80 -5.31
C LEU A 126 -0.37 8.80 -4.52
N ARG A 127 -0.42 8.74 -3.18
CA ARG A 127 0.45 9.56 -2.32
C ARG A 127 1.92 9.21 -2.54
N MET A 128 2.27 7.93 -2.62
CA MET A 128 3.64 7.46 -2.80
C MET A 128 4.31 7.93 -4.11
N ILE A 129 3.53 8.15 -5.17
CA ILE A 129 4.00 8.62 -6.48
C ILE A 129 3.68 10.10 -6.76
N ASN A 130 3.35 10.88 -5.72
CA ASN A 130 3.02 12.30 -5.82
C ASN A 130 1.86 12.62 -6.79
N LYS A 131 0.87 11.73 -6.88
CA LYS A 131 -0.39 11.88 -7.63
C LYS A 131 -1.60 11.97 -6.70
N TYR A 132 -1.39 12.44 -5.47
CA TYR A 132 -2.42 12.48 -4.44
C TYR A 132 -3.69 13.20 -4.92
N GLU A 133 -3.62 14.28 -5.68
CA GLU A 133 -4.80 15.03 -6.13
C GLU A 133 -5.64 14.33 -7.23
N TRP A 134 -5.27 13.12 -7.68
CA TRP A 134 -5.91 12.44 -8.82
C TRP A 134 -7.10 11.57 -8.41
N PHE A 135 -7.97 12.10 -7.54
CA PHE A 135 -9.22 11.45 -7.15
C PHE A 135 -10.20 12.49 -6.58
N ASP A 136 -11.49 12.15 -6.53
CA ASP A 136 -12.51 12.95 -5.84
C ASP A 136 -12.53 12.60 -4.34
N GLN A 137 -11.88 13.43 -3.54
CA GLN A 137 -11.78 13.27 -2.08
C GLN A 137 -13.15 13.27 -1.37
N LYS A 138 -14.11 14.07 -1.83
CA LYS A 138 -15.44 14.19 -1.20
C LYS A 138 -16.25 12.93 -1.41
N LYS A 139 -16.22 12.38 -2.63
CA LYS A 139 -16.87 11.11 -2.94
C LYS A 139 -16.24 9.94 -2.19
N LEU A 140 -14.90 9.87 -2.13
CA LEU A 140 -14.23 8.81 -1.37
C LEU A 140 -14.56 8.87 0.12
N THR A 141 -14.51 10.07 0.72
CA THR A 141 -14.90 10.27 2.13
C THR A 141 -16.33 9.78 2.37
N SER A 142 -17.27 10.15 1.49
CA SER A 142 -18.67 9.73 1.61
C SER A 142 -18.82 8.22 1.52
N TYR A 143 -18.09 7.55 0.62
CA TYR A 143 -18.11 6.10 0.48
C TYR A 143 -17.55 5.38 1.72
N ILE A 144 -16.41 5.84 2.26
CA ILE A 144 -15.83 5.24 3.48
C ILE A 144 -16.80 5.35 4.65
N LEU A 145 -17.39 6.53 4.88
CA LEU A 145 -18.36 6.74 5.96
C LEU A 145 -19.63 5.91 5.79
N ALA A 146 -20.04 5.62 4.56
CA ALA A 146 -21.15 4.72 4.29
C ALA A 146 -20.85 3.24 4.61
N CYS A 147 -19.57 2.86 4.73
CA CYS A 147 -19.15 1.53 5.17
C CYS A 147 -19.07 1.41 6.71
N GLN A 148 -19.37 2.47 7.46
CA GLN A 148 -19.35 2.45 8.92
C GLN A 148 -20.63 1.81 9.46
N ASP A 149 -20.51 0.95 10.46
CA ASP A 149 -21.64 0.52 11.28
C ASP A 149 -21.90 1.57 12.39
N THR A 150 -23.09 2.15 12.40
CA THR A 150 -23.49 3.20 13.34
C THR A 150 -24.00 2.67 14.67
N GLU A 151 -24.30 1.37 14.77
CA GLU A 151 -24.75 0.71 16.00
C GLU A 151 -23.58 0.09 16.76
N THR A 152 -22.70 -0.64 16.06
CA THR A 152 -21.60 -1.40 16.67
C THR A 152 -20.22 -0.76 16.51
N GLY A 153 -20.10 0.23 15.61
CA GLY A 153 -18.83 0.84 15.25
C GLY A 153 -18.01 -0.01 14.28
N GLY A 154 -16.86 0.50 13.86
CA GLY A 154 -16.03 -0.15 12.86
C GLY A 154 -16.51 0.06 11.42
N PHE A 155 -15.76 -0.48 10.47
CA PHE A 155 -16.03 -0.39 9.04
C PHE A 155 -16.00 -1.78 8.40
N SER A 156 -16.86 -2.00 7.43
CA SER A 156 -16.91 -3.17 6.56
C SER A 156 -16.24 -2.89 5.21
N ASP A 157 -16.14 -3.89 4.35
CA ASP A 157 -15.70 -3.72 2.96
C ASP A 157 -16.68 -2.89 2.13
N ARG A 158 -17.99 -3.05 2.33
CA ARG A 158 -19.03 -2.28 1.62
C ARG A 158 -20.20 -1.87 2.54
N PRO A 159 -20.97 -0.83 2.16
CA PRO A 159 -22.12 -0.39 2.95
C PRO A 159 -23.12 -1.52 3.23
N GLY A 160 -23.42 -1.74 4.51
CA GLY A 160 -24.35 -2.76 4.97
C GLY A 160 -23.77 -4.17 5.17
N ASP A 161 -22.51 -4.40 4.81
CA ASP A 161 -21.80 -5.65 5.13
C ASP A 161 -21.32 -5.65 6.60
N ILE A 162 -20.85 -6.80 7.10
CA ILE A 162 -20.40 -6.97 8.49
C ILE A 162 -19.02 -6.34 8.68
N VAL A 163 -18.84 -5.58 9.76
CA VAL A 163 -17.57 -4.91 10.10
C VAL A 163 -16.50 -5.88 10.56
N ASP A 164 -15.24 -5.50 10.35
CA ASP A 164 -14.10 -6.22 10.88
C ASP A 164 -12.90 -5.29 11.16
N PRO A 165 -11.89 -5.75 11.94
CA PRO A 165 -10.73 -4.93 12.26
C PRO A 165 -9.88 -4.51 11.06
N PHE A 166 -9.87 -5.30 9.98
CA PHE A 166 -9.04 -5.05 8.80
C PHE A 166 -9.60 -3.88 7.98
N HIS A 167 -10.90 -3.90 7.67
CA HIS A 167 -11.56 -2.80 6.96
C HIS A 167 -11.68 -1.56 7.85
N THR A 168 -11.84 -1.73 9.16
CA THR A 168 -11.78 -0.63 10.14
C THR A 168 -10.43 0.10 10.08
N LEU A 169 -9.31 -0.63 10.10
CA LEU A 169 -7.98 -0.03 9.98
C LEU A 169 -7.83 0.76 8.68
N PHE A 170 -8.12 0.15 7.54
CA PHE A 170 -7.87 0.78 6.24
C PHE A 170 -8.83 1.93 5.92
N SER A 171 -10.06 1.89 6.44
CA SER A 171 -10.99 3.01 6.36
C SER A 171 -10.47 4.21 7.15
N LEU A 172 -10.02 4.00 8.39
CA LEU A 172 -9.42 5.06 9.21
C LEU A 172 -8.12 5.60 8.59
N CYS A 173 -7.25 4.74 8.05
CA CYS A 173 -6.02 5.17 7.40
C CYS A 173 -6.30 5.93 6.09
N GLY A 174 -7.34 5.56 5.33
CA GLY A 174 -7.81 6.34 4.17
C GLY A 174 -8.28 7.74 4.57
N LEU A 175 -9.10 7.85 5.63
CA LEU A 175 -9.53 9.13 6.19
C LEU A 175 -8.37 9.98 6.74
N SER A 176 -7.37 9.33 7.34
CA SER A 176 -6.13 9.95 7.81
C SER A 176 -5.33 10.56 6.66
N LEU A 177 -5.09 9.79 5.58
CA LEU A 177 -4.39 10.28 4.39
C LEU A 177 -5.10 11.44 3.71
N MET A 178 -6.44 11.47 3.77
CA MET A 178 -7.24 12.58 3.26
C MET A 178 -7.24 13.82 4.15
N ASN A 179 -6.69 13.70 5.37
CA ASN A 179 -6.75 14.73 6.40
C ASN A 179 -8.19 15.23 6.65
N THR A 180 -9.18 14.33 6.57
CA THR A 180 -10.60 14.69 6.70
C THR A 180 -10.97 15.06 8.14
N TYR A 181 -10.33 14.41 9.12
CA TYR A 181 -10.59 14.58 10.55
C TYR A 181 -9.28 14.73 11.36
N PRO A 182 -8.50 15.80 11.15
CA PRO A 182 -7.17 15.98 11.75
C PRO A 182 -7.17 15.94 13.28
N ASP A 183 -8.25 16.39 13.91
CA ASP A 183 -8.37 16.43 15.37
C ASP A 183 -8.75 15.06 15.98
N LEU A 184 -9.15 14.09 15.15
CA LEU A 184 -9.63 12.77 15.58
C LEU A 184 -8.74 11.62 15.12
N ILE A 185 -8.12 11.74 13.94
CA ILE A 185 -7.36 10.68 13.30
C ILE A 185 -5.93 11.16 13.07
N LEU A 186 -4.98 10.45 13.69
CA LEU A 186 -3.56 10.78 13.60
C LEU A 186 -3.02 10.56 12.17
N PRO A 187 -2.02 11.35 11.73
CA PRO A 187 -1.32 11.12 10.46
C PRO A 187 -0.71 9.71 10.37
N VAL A 188 -0.82 9.09 9.20
CA VAL A 188 -0.33 7.75 8.91
C VAL A 188 0.68 7.79 7.77
N ASN A 189 1.78 7.05 7.93
CA ASN A 189 2.78 6.92 6.87
C ASN A 189 2.26 6.00 5.74
N PRO A 190 2.22 6.47 4.47
CA PRO A 190 1.63 5.73 3.37
C PRO A 190 2.44 4.49 2.96
N ILE A 191 3.72 4.38 3.33
CA ILE A 191 4.54 3.20 2.98
C ILE A 191 4.23 2.03 3.89
N VAL A 192 4.10 2.27 5.20
CA VAL A 192 4.09 1.18 6.21
C VAL A 192 2.80 1.09 7.02
N CYS A 193 1.81 1.97 6.77
CA CYS A 193 0.52 1.97 7.47
C CYS A 193 0.67 2.09 9.01
N MET A 194 1.62 2.91 9.45
CA MET A 194 1.88 3.17 10.88
C MET A 194 1.72 4.65 11.19
N PRO A 195 1.28 5.02 12.40
CA PRO A 195 1.21 6.43 12.80
C PRO A 195 2.58 7.11 12.65
N GLU A 196 2.60 8.30 12.06
CA GLU A 196 3.86 8.99 11.75
C GLU A 196 4.71 9.23 13.01
N TYR A 197 4.08 9.59 14.14
CA TYR A 197 4.76 9.85 15.41
C TYR A 197 5.54 8.64 15.96
N ILE A 198 5.13 7.41 15.63
CA ILE A 198 5.88 6.20 16.02
C ILE A 198 7.18 6.09 15.22
N LEU A 199 7.21 6.61 13.99
CA LEU A 199 8.36 6.54 13.10
C LEU A 199 9.35 7.69 13.35
N GLU A 200 8.92 8.83 13.89
CA GLU A 200 9.75 10.03 14.05
C GLU A 200 11.03 9.82 14.86
N GLU A 201 11.01 8.97 15.90
CA GLU A 201 12.17 8.77 16.77
C GLU A 201 13.25 7.89 16.12
N LYS A 202 12.84 6.85 15.38
CA LYS A 202 13.74 5.76 14.94
C LYS A 202 13.91 5.64 13.43
N TYR A 203 12.92 6.12 12.67
CA TYR A 203 12.87 6.04 11.21
C TYR A 203 12.35 7.34 10.59
N PRO A 204 12.86 8.53 10.98
CA PRO A 204 12.34 9.82 10.53
C PRO A 204 12.38 9.98 9.00
N GLU A 205 13.34 9.33 8.34
CA GLU A 205 13.46 9.30 6.89
C GLU A 205 12.19 8.78 6.19
N LEU A 206 11.42 7.88 6.81
CA LEU A 206 10.17 7.38 6.22
C LEU A 206 9.09 8.47 6.13
N ASN A 207 9.07 9.42 7.06
CA ASN A 207 8.11 10.53 7.06
C ASN A 207 8.57 11.69 6.16
N LEU A 208 9.88 11.80 5.91
CA LEU A 208 10.44 12.89 5.08
C LEU A 208 10.24 12.68 3.58
N ILE A 209 9.86 11.49 3.13
CA ILE A 209 9.66 11.19 1.70
C ILE A 209 8.48 11.99 1.12
N PHE A 210 7.52 12.41 1.95
CA PHE A 210 6.25 13.01 1.52
C PHE A 210 6.03 14.45 2.01
N LYS A 211 7.08 15.12 2.52
CA LYS A 211 7.10 16.55 2.85
C LYS A 211 7.77 17.33 1.74
#